data_AF-A0A7C6Z6F1-F1
#
_entry.id   AF-A0A7C6Z6F1-F1
#
_cell.length_a   1.000
_cell.length_b   1.000
_cell.length_c   1.000
_cell.angle_alpha   90.00
_cell.angle_beta   90.00
_cell.angle_gamma   90.00
#
_symmetry.space_group_name_H-M   'P 1'
#
loop_
_entity.id
_entity.type
_entity.pdbx_description
1 polymer ?
#
loop_
_entity_poly.entity_id
_entity_poly.type
_entity_poly.pdbx_seq_one_letter_code
_entity_poly.pdbx_strand_id
1 'polypeptide(L)'
;MKRIDVSREDILKIGMELLTSGNVRTLTLRDLSSQTGVSVGTLYNYFGDKEQLQREVLGYFWKIAMHQESILNCDNIDFISHVEQSYSLFFKNLQKINSSMSNNTSNIANKCDIQANFPMKHIAEKLESWIERLMELHNNELKEVEMKCTRAEIINYIVDTYMGNFLRGYDNLGIAMKVLRAYL
;
A
#
# COMPACT_ATOMS: atom_id res chain seq x y z
N MET A 1 19.67 21.17 26.68
CA MET A 1 18.98 21.00 25.38
C MET A 1 18.10 19.76 25.48
N LYS A 2 16.77 19.88 25.42
CA LYS A 2 15.88 18.70 25.47
C LYS A 2 16.08 17.90 24.18
N ARG A 3 16.62 16.68 24.27
CA ARG A 3 16.53 15.71 23.18
C ARG A 3 15.05 15.37 23.02
N ILE A 4 14.45 15.81 21.92
CA ILE A 4 13.17 15.25 21.50
C ILE A 4 13.54 13.88 20.93
N ASP A 5 13.22 12.82 21.67
CA ASP A 5 13.46 11.43 21.27
C ASP A 5 12.34 10.99 20.34
N VAL A 6 12.26 11.60 19.15
CA VAL A 6 11.31 11.18 18.11
C VAL A 6 11.86 9.90 17.49
N SER A 7 11.12 8.79 17.62
CA SER A 7 11.57 7.53 17.04
C SER A 7 11.52 7.58 15.51
N ARG A 8 12.28 6.69 14.87
CA ARG A 8 12.23 6.52 13.41
C ARG A 8 10.81 6.23 12.91
N GLU A 9 10.04 5.45 13.67
CA GLU A 9 8.66 5.09 13.33
C GLU A 9 7.71 6.29 13.49
N ASP A 10 7.90 7.13 14.50
CA ASP A 10 7.14 8.38 14.66
C ASP A 10 7.38 9.33 13.47
N ILE A 11 8.63 9.41 12.99
CA ILE A 11 8.95 10.23 11.81
C ILE A 11 8.26 9.69 10.55
N LEU A 12 8.21 8.36 10.37
CA LEU A 12 7.50 7.73 9.25
C LEU A 12 6.00 8.00 9.32
N LYS A 13 5.41 7.94 10.51
CA LYS A 13 3.99 8.26 10.73
C LYS A 13 3.68 9.71 10.40
N ILE A 14 4.50 10.66 10.85
CA ILE A 14 4.33 12.09 10.54
C ILE A 14 4.54 12.36 9.05
N GLY A 15 5.51 11.69 8.41
CA GLY A 15 5.72 11.78 6.96
C GLY A 15 4.53 11.29 6.16
N MET A 16 3.88 10.22 6.62
CA MET A 16 2.66 9.68 6.03
C MET A 16 1.51 10.68 6.17
N GLU A 17 1.29 11.24 7.36
CA GLU A 17 0.28 12.29 7.62
C GLU A 17 0.48 13.53 6.72
N LEU A 18 1.72 13.95 6.49
CA LEU A 18 2.03 15.07 5.59
C LEU A 18 1.67 14.78 4.13
N LEU A 19 2.03 13.59 3.61
CA LEU A 19 1.74 13.20 2.22
C LEU A 19 0.24 13.08 1.94
N THR A 20 -0.51 12.54 2.89
CA THR A 20 -1.94 12.26 2.74
C THR A 20 -2.83 13.46 3.04
N SER A 21 -2.37 14.41 3.86
CA SER A 21 -3.10 15.66 4.14
C SER A 21 -3.30 16.56 2.90
N GLY A 22 -2.57 16.30 1.81
CA GLY A 22 -2.57 17.14 0.61
C GLY A 22 -1.83 18.47 0.77
N ASN A 23 -1.33 18.78 1.97
CA ASN A 23 -0.59 20.02 2.25
C ASN A 23 0.78 20.06 1.57
N VAL A 24 1.33 18.89 1.24
CA VAL A 24 2.65 18.76 0.64
C VAL A 24 2.53 17.95 -0.65
N ARG A 25 2.95 18.52 -1.78
CA ARG A 25 2.99 17.80 -3.06
C ARG A 25 4.06 16.71 -3.03
N THR A 26 5.24 16.99 -2.47
CA THR A 26 6.34 16.03 -2.35
C THR A 26 6.96 16.09 -0.98
N LEU A 27 7.01 14.99 -0.24
CA LEU A 27 7.64 14.96 1.08
C LEU A 27 9.14 15.22 0.97
N THR A 28 9.66 16.13 1.80
CA THR A 28 11.08 16.42 1.94
C THR A 28 11.54 16.30 3.39
N LEU A 29 12.85 16.15 3.59
CA LEU A 29 13.48 16.17 4.92
C LEU A 29 13.22 17.48 5.66
N ARG A 30 13.03 18.60 4.94
CA ARG A 30 12.74 19.90 5.53
C ARG A 30 11.30 19.97 6.06
N ASP A 31 10.34 19.38 5.34
CA ASP A 31 8.95 19.29 5.79
C ASP A 31 8.88 18.52 7.11
N LEU A 32 9.56 17.38 7.19
CA LEU A 32 9.66 16.61 8.42
C LEU A 32 10.36 17.37 9.55
N SER A 33 11.46 18.06 9.25
CA SER A 33 12.17 18.84 10.27
C SER A 33 11.25 19.90 10.90
N SER A 34 10.42 20.55 10.08
CA SER A 34 9.46 21.56 10.54
C SER A 34 8.35 20.99 11.43
N GLN A 35 7.92 19.74 11.18
CA GLN A 35 6.85 19.10 11.95
C GLN A 35 7.34 18.35 13.19
N THR A 36 8.52 17.73 13.11
CA THR A 36 9.05 16.85 14.17
C THR A 36 9.95 17.59 15.17
N GLY A 37 10.47 18.77 14.79
CA GLY A 37 11.53 19.46 15.54
C GLY A 37 12.89 18.77 15.47
N VAL A 38 13.02 17.68 14.71
CA VAL A 38 14.29 16.98 14.46
C VAL A 38 15.11 17.78 13.44
N SER A 39 16.41 17.90 13.68
CA SER A 39 17.28 18.63 12.74
C SER A 39 17.33 17.94 11.37
N VAL A 40 17.43 18.72 10.29
CA VAL A 40 17.61 18.18 8.94
C VAL A 40 18.81 17.22 8.87
N GLY A 41 19.93 17.54 9.52
CA GLY A 41 21.11 16.67 9.58
C GLY A 41 20.84 15.34 10.28
N THR A 42 20.02 15.32 11.32
CA THR A 42 19.59 14.09 11.97
C THR A 42 18.67 13.27 11.06
N LEU A 43 17.77 13.90 10.31
CA LEU A 43 16.92 13.21 9.34
C LEU A 43 17.72 12.61 8.18
N TYR A 44 18.77 13.29 7.72
CA TYR A 44 19.75 12.73 6.78
C TYR A 44 20.40 11.46 7.33
N ASN A 45 20.69 11.38 8.63
CA ASN A 45 21.21 10.15 9.25
C ASN A 45 20.18 9.01 9.30
N TYR A 46 18.89 9.31 9.45
CA TYR A 46 17.83 8.29 9.50
C TYR A 46 17.47 7.74 8.12
N PHE A 47 17.44 8.59 7.10
CA PHE A 47 16.83 8.29 5.81
C PHE A 47 17.76 8.50 4.61
N GLY A 48 18.93 9.11 4.76
CA GLY A 48 19.91 9.26 3.68
C GLY A 48 19.56 10.36 2.65
N ASP A 49 18.44 10.23 1.93
CA ASP A 49 18.03 11.19 0.91
C ASP A 49 16.49 11.32 0.81
N LYS A 50 16.03 12.22 -0.08
CA LYS A 50 14.60 12.49 -0.28
C LYS A 50 13.89 11.25 -0.81
N GLU A 51 14.51 10.56 -1.77
CA GLU A 51 13.95 9.41 -2.45
C GLU A 51 13.78 8.24 -1.48
N GLN A 52 14.79 7.95 -0.66
CA GLN A 52 14.76 6.93 0.39
C GLN A 52 13.73 7.28 1.47
N LEU A 53 13.65 8.53 1.90
CA LEU A 53 12.58 8.95 2.82
C LEU A 53 11.20 8.63 2.23
N GLN A 54 10.95 9.00 0.98
CA GLN A 54 9.68 8.75 0.31
C GLN A 54 9.40 7.25 0.19
N ARG A 55 10.40 6.44 -0.18
CA ARG A 55 10.29 4.97 -0.22
C ARG A 55 9.87 4.40 1.12
N GLU A 56 10.44 4.90 2.20
CA GLU A 56 10.20 4.34 3.52
C GLU A 56 8.89 4.78 4.15
N VAL A 57 8.51 6.05 4.00
CA VAL A 57 7.18 6.52 4.39
C VAL A 57 6.11 5.75 3.62
N LEU A 58 6.39 5.46 2.35
CA LEU A 58 5.51 4.61 1.57
C LEU A 58 5.47 3.18 2.09
N GLY A 59 6.63 2.56 2.32
CA GLY A 59 6.71 1.23 2.91
C GLY A 59 5.96 1.14 4.25
N TYR A 60 6.00 2.20 5.06
CA TYR A 60 5.24 2.31 6.30
C TYR A 60 3.73 2.40 6.07
N PHE A 61 3.27 3.20 5.11
CA PHE A 61 1.86 3.25 4.70
C PHE A 61 1.35 1.85 4.33
N TRP A 62 2.09 1.11 3.49
CA TRP A 62 1.70 -0.24 3.07
C TRP A 62 1.80 -1.25 4.18
N LYS A 63 2.84 -1.15 5.03
CA LYS A 63 2.92 -1.93 6.25
C LYS A 63 1.62 -1.75 7.03
N ILE A 64 1.16 -0.53 7.30
CA ILE A 64 -0.10 -0.33 8.04
C ILE A 64 -1.32 -0.87 7.27
N ALA A 65 -1.43 -0.57 5.98
CA ALA A 65 -2.58 -0.94 5.17
C ALA A 65 -2.73 -2.47 5.01
N MET A 66 -1.60 -3.20 4.92
CA MET A 66 -1.53 -4.65 4.70
C MET A 66 -1.34 -5.45 6.00
N HIS A 67 -0.80 -4.88 7.08
CA HIS A 67 -0.58 -5.60 8.35
C HIS A 67 -1.88 -6.03 9.03
N GLN A 68 -3.04 -5.54 8.59
CA GLN A 68 -4.33 -6.03 9.08
C GLN A 68 -4.79 -7.34 8.42
N GLU A 69 -4.08 -7.87 7.43
CA GLU A 69 -4.42 -9.16 6.85
C GLU A 69 -4.19 -10.34 7.78
N SER A 70 -3.28 -10.22 8.77
CA SER A 70 -3.14 -11.22 9.83
C SER A 70 -4.39 -11.33 10.73
N ILE A 71 -5.36 -10.42 10.56
CA ILE A 71 -6.65 -10.40 11.25
C ILE A 71 -7.74 -11.07 10.39
N LEU A 72 -7.49 -11.29 9.10
CA LEU A 72 -8.43 -12.03 8.27
C LEU A 72 -8.37 -13.50 8.65
N ASN A 73 -9.51 -14.01 9.11
CA ASN A 73 -9.70 -15.44 9.35
C ASN A 73 -9.89 -16.12 7.98
N CYS A 74 -8.79 -16.29 7.25
CA CYS A 74 -8.76 -16.89 5.92
C CYS A 74 -8.72 -18.41 5.93
N ASP A 75 -9.19 -19.02 7.02
CA ASP A 75 -9.34 -20.46 7.11
C ASP A 75 -10.43 -20.90 6.11
N ASN A 76 -10.07 -21.81 5.22
CA ASN A 76 -11.00 -22.51 4.32
C ASN A 76 -11.69 -21.62 3.25
N ILE A 77 -10.98 -20.64 2.69
CA ILE A 77 -11.40 -19.91 1.47
C ILE A 77 -10.51 -20.29 0.28
N ASP A 78 -11.02 -20.18 -0.95
CA ASP A 78 -10.23 -20.40 -2.17
C ASP A 78 -9.31 -19.20 -2.48
N PHE A 79 -8.30 -19.42 -3.33
CA PHE A 79 -7.30 -18.42 -3.71
C PHE A 79 -7.93 -17.12 -4.22
N ILE A 80 -8.89 -17.20 -5.15
CA ILE A 80 -9.54 -16.00 -5.71
C ILE A 80 -10.30 -15.24 -4.64
N SER A 81 -11.05 -15.95 -3.80
CA SER A 81 -11.78 -15.33 -2.69
C SER A 81 -10.84 -14.67 -1.68
N HIS A 82 -9.64 -15.23 -1.46
CA HIS A 82 -8.61 -14.62 -0.62
C HIS A 82 -8.08 -13.33 -1.26
N VAL A 83 -7.76 -13.35 -2.56
CA VAL A 83 -7.38 -12.13 -3.32
C VAL A 83 -8.47 -11.06 -3.19
N GLU A 84 -9.73 -11.38 -3.46
CA GLU A 84 -10.83 -10.40 -3.39
C GLU A 84 -10.99 -9.79 -1.98
N GLN A 85 -10.90 -10.60 -0.93
CA GLN A 85 -11.01 -10.13 0.46
C GLN A 85 -9.86 -9.23 0.86
N SER A 86 -8.62 -9.62 0.52
CA SER A 86 -7.44 -8.80 0.79
C SER A 86 -7.48 -7.48 0.04
N TYR A 87 -7.93 -7.46 -1.22
CA TYR A 87 -8.15 -6.21 -1.94
C TYR A 87 -9.14 -5.29 -1.23
N SER A 88 -10.28 -5.84 -0.80
CA SER A 88 -11.31 -5.06 -0.10
C SER A 88 -10.80 -4.49 1.22
N LEU A 89 -10.05 -5.28 2.00
CA LEU A 89 -9.43 -4.82 3.25
C LEU A 89 -8.41 -3.72 2.98
N PHE A 90 -7.54 -3.95 2.01
CA PHE A 90 -6.52 -2.99 1.61
C PHE A 90 -7.16 -1.65 1.18
N PHE A 91 -8.17 -1.70 0.32
CA PHE A 91 -8.91 -0.52 -0.13
C PHE A 91 -9.62 0.21 1.01
N LYS A 92 -10.26 -0.52 1.94
CA LYS A 92 -10.87 0.06 3.15
C LYS A 92 -9.83 0.74 4.05
N ASN A 93 -8.66 0.16 4.20
CA ASN A 93 -7.60 0.74 5.02
C ASN A 93 -7.02 2.00 4.39
N LEU A 94 -6.83 2.01 3.07
CA LEU A 94 -6.53 3.25 2.34
C LEU A 94 -7.61 4.30 2.63
N GLN A 95 -8.89 3.96 2.49
CA GLN A 95 -9.96 4.92 2.73
C GLN A 95 -9.96 5.45 4.16
N LYS A 96 -9.70 4.62 5.18
CA LYS A 96 -9.56 5.04 6.58
C LYS A 96 -8.40 6.02 6.76
N ILE A 97 -7.26 5.76 6.12
CA ILE A 97 -6.12 6.66 6.15
C ILE A 97 -6.50 8.00 5.51
N ASN A 98 -7.14 7.97 4.34
CA ASN A 98 -7.55 9.20 3.65
C ASN A 98 -8.65 9.98 4.42
N SER A 99 -9.62 9.30 5.01
CA SER A 99 -10.75 9.92 5.72
C SER A 99 -10.37 10.44 7.11
N SER A 100 -9.54 9.72 7.86
CA SER A 100 -9.05 10.19 9.18
C SER A 100 -8.13 11.41 9.06
N MET A 101 -7.59 11.66 7.86
CA MET A 101 -6.66 12.74 7.59
C MET A 101 -7.29 13.94 6.86
N SER A 102 -8.57 13.83 6.43
CA SER A 102 -9.32 14.91 5.79
C SER A 102 -10.36 15.51 6.75
N ASN A 103 -9.97 16.53 7.50
CA ASN A 103 -10.88 17.35 8.30
C ASN A 103 -11.54 18.50 7.49
N ASN A 104 -11.37 18.54 6.16
CA ASN A 104 -12.00 19.54 5.31
C ASN A 104 -12.90 18.88 4.25
N THR A 105 -14.18 19.06 4.52
CA THR A 105 -15.42 18.89 3.77
C THR A 105 -15.34 18.80 2.23
N SER A 106 -16.23 17.93 1.71
CA SER A 106 -16.86 17.98 0.38
C SER A 106 -15.96 17.85 -0.85
N ASN A 107 -15.50 16.62 -1.13
CA ASN A 107 -15.58 16.02 -2.46
C ASN A 107 -15.09 14.56 -2.41
N ILE A 108 -16.02 13.64 -2.20
CA ILE A 108 -15.81 12.18 -2.29
C ILE A 108 -15.43 11.74 -3.73
N ALA A 109 -15.45 12.66 -4.70
CA ALA A 109 -15.14 12.42 -6.11
C ALA A 109 -13.76 12.92 -6.56
N ASN A 110 -12.96 13.57 -5.71
CA ASN A 110 -11.59 13.87 -6.09
C ASN A 110 -10.77 12.60 -5.96
N LYS A 111 -10.54 11.96 -7.12
CA LYS A 111 -9.43 11.04 -7.40
C LYS A 111 -8.38 11.17 -6.33
N CYS A 112 -8.06 10.06 -5.67
CA CYS A 112 -6.81 9.94 -4.96
C CYS A 112 -5.68 10.54 -5.83
N ASP A 113 -5.22 11.75 -5.49
CA ASP A 113 -4.07 12.43 -6.13
C ASP A 113 -2.74 11.68 -5.83
N ILE A 114 -2.86 10.42 -5.42
CA ILE A 114 -1.84 9.36 -5.40
C ILE A 114 -1.12 9.30 -6.77
N GLN A 115 -1.78 9.70 -7.85
CA GLN A 115 -1.25 9.52 -9.21
C GLN A 115 -0.02 10.39 -9.55
N ALA A 116 0.20 11.53 -8.89
CA ALA A 116 1.23 12.49 -9.33
C ALA A 116 2.60 12.34 -8.63
N ASN A 117 2.66 11.82 -7.39
CA ASN A 117 3.89 11.83 -6.58
C ASN A 117 4.17 10.54 -5.80
N PHE A 118 3.41 9.48 -6.02
CA PHE A 118 3.54 8.23 -5.29
C PHE A 118 4.39 7.24 -6.09
N PRO A 119 5.46 6.65 -5.51
CA PRO A 119 6.33 5.76 -6.29
C PRO A 119 5.66 4.39 -6.49
N MET A 120 4.84 4.32 -7.55
CA MET A 120 4.03 3.16 -7.96
C MET A 120 4.84 1.86 -8.05
N LYS A 121 6.11 1.95 -8.42
CA LYS A 121 7.02 0.81 -8.50
C LYS A 121 7.13 0.07 -7.16
N HIS A 122 7.25 0.78 -6.05
CA HIS A 122 7.37 0.14 -4.74
C HIS A 122 6.07 -0.48 -4.24
N ILE A 123 4.92 0.04 -4.70
CA ILE A 123 3.64 -0.60 -4.43
C ILE A 123 3.58 -1.95 -5.13
N ALA A 124 3.92 -1.96 -6.42
CA ALA A 124 3.92 -3.17 -7.23
C ALA A 124 4.81 -4.23 -6.58
N GLU A 125 6.05 -3.88 -6.22
CA GLU A 125 6.99 -4.77 -5.52
C GLU A 125 6.41 -5.34 -4.22
N LYS A 126 5.69 -4.54 -3.43
CA LYS A 126 5.05 -5.02 -2.19
C LYS A 126 3.84 -5.91 -2.45
N LEU A 127 3.04 -5.60 -3.46
CA LEU A 127 1.92 -6.44 -3.87
C LEU A 127 2.41 -7.76 -4.46
N GLU A 128 3.48 -7.76 -5.23
CA GLU A 128 4.12 -8.97 -5.76
C GLU A 128 4.52 -9.92 -4.62
N SER A 129 5.33 -9.44 -3.67
CA SER A 129 5.73 -10.24 -2.50
C SER A 129 4.53 -10.73 -1.67
N TRP A 130 3.46 -9.95 -1.65
CA TRP A 130 2.25 -10.30 -0.93
C TRP A 130 1.46 -11.42 -1.64
N ILE A 131 1.24 -11.30 -2.95
CA ILE A 131 0.58 -12.33 -3.77
C ILE A 131 1.39 -13.62 -3.77
N GLU A 132 2.72 -13.55 -3.85
CA GLU A 132 3.60 -14.71 -3.75
C GLU A 132 3.30 -15.52 -2.48
N ARG A 133 3.25 -14.83 -1.33
CA ARG A 133 2.90 -15.47 -0.05
C ARG A 133 1.48 -16.04 -0.04
N LEU A 134 0.53 -15.37 -0.70
CA LEU A 134 -0.83 -15.88 -0.86
C LEU A 134 -0.87 -17.17 -1.67
N MET A 135 -0.11 -17.22 -2.77
CA MET A 135 0.00 -18.40 -3.62
C MET A 135 0.67 -19.57 -2.90
N GLU A 136 1.63 -19.31 -2.01
CA GLU A 136 2.24 -20.33 -1.16
C GLU A 136 1.21 -20.98 -0.21
N LEU A 137 0.32 -20.17 0.40
CA LEU A 137 -0.76 -20.67 1.26
C LEU A 137 -1.76 -21.53 0.48
N HIS A 138 -2.01 -21.18 -0.78
CA HIS A 138 -2.95 -21.86 -1.67
C HIS A 138 -2.28 -22.83 -2.65
N ASN A 139 -1.04 -23.25 -2.38
CA ASN A 139 -0.24 -24.05 -3.31
C ASN A 139 -0.94 -25.35 -3.75
N ASN A 140 -1.76 -25.95 -2.90
CA ASN A 140 -2.49 -27.17 -3.26
C ASN A 140 -3.59 -26.93 -4.32
N GLU A 141 -4.26 -25.77 -4.26
CA GLU A 141 -5.27 -25.36 -5.25
C GLU A 141 -4.61 -25.02 -6.60
N LEU A 142 -3.43 -24.39 -6.55
CA LEU A 142 -2.76 -23.84 -7.73
C LEU A 142 -1.93 -24.85 -8.53
N LYS A 143 -1.64 -26.04 -7.97
CA LYS A 143 -0.81 -27.08 -8.63
C LYS A 143 -1.27 -27.45 -10.03
N GLU A 144 -2.58 -27.59 -10.26
CA GLU A 144 -3.11 -27.98 -11.57
C GLU A 144 -3.10 -26.83 -12.57
N VAL A 145 -3.35 -25.61 -12.10
CA VAL A 145 -3.33 -24.39 -12.90
C VAL A 145 -1.91 -24.07 -13.36
N GLU A 146 -0.91 -24.33 -12.51
CA GLU A 146 0.50 -24.08 -12.80
C GLU A 146 1.05 -24.91 -13.96
N MET A 147 0.31 -25.93 -14.42
CA MET A 147 0.61 -26.66 -15.66
C MET A 147 0.23 -25.87 -16.92
N LYS A 148 -0.67 -24.88 -16.81
CA LYS A 148 -1.21 -24.07 -17.92
C LYS A 148 -0.73 -22.62 -17.90
N CYS A 149 -0.30 -22.12 -16.75
CA CYS A 149 0.10 -20.73 -16.56
C CYS A 149 1.19 -20.64 -15.48
N THR A 150 2.16 -19.78 -15.68
CA THR A 150 3.24 -19.58 -14.71
C THR A 150 2.78 -18.77 -13.51
N ARG A 151 3.42 -18.98 -12.36
CA ARG A 151 3.20 -18.13 -11.17
C ARG A 151 3.36 -16.63 -11.48
N ALA A 152 4.38 -16.29 -12.25
CA ALA A 152 4.66 -14.91 -12.63
C ALA A 152 3.52 -14.27 -13.43
N GLU A 153 2.87 -15.01 -14.33
CA GLU A 153 1.71 -14.51 -15.07
C GLU A 153 0.52 -14.23 -14.15
N ILE A 154 0.24 -15.12 -13.19
CA ILE A 154 -0.83 -14.93 -12.21
C ILE A 154 -0.54 -13.71 -11.33
N ILE A 155 0.70 -13.59 -10.81
CA ILE A 155 1.14 -12.46 -9.98
C ILE A 155 0.98 -11.15 -10.75
N ASN A 156 1.57 -11.06 -11.95
CA ASN A 156 1.52 -9.85 -12.77
C ASN A 156 0.08 -9.46 -13.07
N TYR A 157 -0.78 -10.42 -13.44
CA TYR A 157 -2.19 -10.16 -13.69
C TYR A 157 -2.91 -9.58 -12.48
N ILE A 158 -2.71 -10.15 -11.29
CA ILE A 158 -3.36 -9.67 -10.07
C ILE A 158 -2.81 -8.30 -9.67
N VAL A 159 -1.50 -8.10 -9.71
CA VAL A 159 -0.84 -6.82 -9.37
C VAL A 159 -1.31 -5.72 -10.30
N ASP A 160 -1.33 -5.95 -11.62
CA ASP A 160 -1.82 -4.98 -12.60
C ASP A 160 -3.30 -4.63 -12.37
N THR A 161 -4.11 -5.64 -12.05
CA THR A 161 -5.53 -5.45 -11.72
C THR A 161 -5.71 -4.63 -10.45
N TYR A 162 -4.98 -4.96 -9.39
CA TYR A 162 -4.98 -4.23 -8.12
C TYR A 162 -4.61 -2.77 -8.35
N MET A 163 -3.48 -2.54 -9.00
CA MET A 163 -2.93 -1.22 -9.26
C MET A 163 -3.84 -0.39 -10.15
N GLY A 164 -4.39 -1.00 -11.19
CA GLY A 164 -5.32 -0.38 -12.11
C GLY A 164 -6.63 0.06 -11.43
N ASN A 165 -7.21 -0.80 -10.59
CA ASN A 165 -8.45 -0.47 -9.86
C ASN A 165 -8.18 0.50 -8.72
N PHE A 166 -7.06 0.35 -8.03
CA PHE A 166 -6.62 1.24 -6.98
C PHE A 166 -6.44 2.68 -7.46
N LEU A 167 -5.72 2.88 -8.58
CA LEU A 167 -5.55 4.20 -9.20
C LEU A 167 -6.87 4.83 -9.63
N ARG A 168 -7.86 4.01 -9.97
CA ARG A 168 -9.20 4.47 -10.39
C ARG A 168 -10.14 4.70 -9.20
N GLY A 169 -9.75 4.28 -8.00
CA GLY A 169 -10.59 4.36 -6.80
C GLY A 169 -11.73 3.35 -6.80
N TYR A 170 -11.60 2.23 -7.52
CA TYR A 170 -12.59 1.16 -7.51
C TYR A 170 -12.37 0.24 -6.31
N ASP A 171 -13.46 -0.15 -5.67
CA ASP A 171 -13.45 -0.93 -4.42
C ASP A 171 -13.55 -2.45 -4.64
N ASN A 172 -13.63 -2.86 -5.90
CA ASN A 172 -13.74 -4.24 -6.33
C ASN A 172 -12.86 -4.51 -7.55
N LEU A 173 -12.51 -5.78 -7.75
CA LEU A 173 -11.65 -6.22 -8.84
C LEU A 173 -12.42 -6.52 -10.15
N GLY A 174 -13.75 -6.46 -10.10
CA GLY A 174 -14.63 -6.50 -11.27
C GLY A 174 -14.51 -7.78 -12.10
N ILE A 175 -14.52 -7.62 -13.42
CA ILE A 175 -14.47 -8.75 -14.37
C ILE A 175 -13.15 -9.52 -14.30
N ALA A 176 -12.08 -8.90 -13.81
CA ALA A 176 -10.76 -9.53 -13.78
C ALA A 176 -10.75 -10.79 -12.91
N MET A 177 -11.37 -10.75 -11.73
CA MET A 177 -11.44 -11.94 -10.86
C MET A 177 -12.40 -12.99 -11.40
N LYS A 178 -13.44 -12.60 -12.16
CA LYS A 178 -14.31 -13.57 -12.84
C LYS A 178 -13.58 -14.32 -13.95
N VAL A 179 -12.74 -13.61 -14.70
CA VAL A 179 -11.87 -14.20 -15.74
C VAL A 179 -10.84 -15.12 -15.11
N LEU A 180 -10.16 -14.67 -14.05
CA LEU A 180 -9.18 -15.48 -13.35
C LEU A 180 -9.84 -16.73 -12.74
N ARG A 181 -11.01 -16.60 -12.11
CA ARG A 181 -11.79 -17.73 -11.56
C ARG A 181 -12.26 -18.73 -12.63
N ALA A 182 -12.52 -18.28 -13.86
CA ALA A 182 -12.86 -19.19 -14.96
C ALA A 182 -11.63 -19.88 -15.56
N TYR A 183 -10.44 -19.34 -15.28
CA TYR A 183 -9.17 -19.84 -15.77
C TYR A 183 -8.49 -20.82 -14.80
N LEU A 184 -8.59 -20.55 -13.48
CA LEU A 184 -8.19 -21.45 -12.40
C LEU A 184 -9.19 -22.61 -12.28
#